data_AF-A0A536BM69-F1
#
_entry.id   AF-A0A536BM69-F1
#
_cell.length_a   1.000
_cell.length_b   1.000
_cell.length_c   1.000
_cell.angle_alpha   90.00
_cell.angle_beta   90.00
_cell.angle_gamma   90.00
#
_symmetry.space_group_name_H-M   'P 1'
#
loop_
_entity.id
_entity.type
_entity.pdbx_description
1 polymer ?
#
loop_
_entity_poly.entity_id
_entity_poly.type
_entity_poly.pdbx_seq_one_letter_code
_entity_poly.pdbx_strand_id
1 'polypeptide(L)'
;MLALNTRGRLRVVHQYGVSPGISPVVGTGILAVVGCTFLLACVGAFFLLGVPSKRHWWITLALPLLTVVNIVAAIVIIPADNVGVGLVLDVYLFNVLLSLALVVLLLKRPVRAYFGISRPTTGAKAA
;
A
#
# COMPACT_ATOMS: atom_id res chain seq x y z
N MET A 1 10.16 7.74 4.05
CA MET A 1 9.72 8.03 2.67
C MET A 1 8.21 8.07 2.53
N LEU A 2 7.44 7.04 2.93
CA LEU A 2 5.97 7.05 2.84
C LEU A 2 5.28 8.27 3.47
N ALA A 3 5.71 8.72 4.66
CA ALA A 3 5.18 9.93 5.30
C ALA A 3 5.44 11.21 4.48
N LEU A 4 6.62 11.30 3.85
CA LEU A 4 7.00 12.42 2.99
C LEU A 4 6.17 12.42 1.70
N ASN A 5 5.85 11.25 1.17
CA ASN A 5 5.00 11.06 0.00
C ASN A 5 3.56 11.54 0.29
N THR A 6 2.93 11.07 1.38
CA THR A 6 1.60 11.55 1.79
C THR A 6 1.59 13.07 2.02
N ARG A 7 2.62 13.61 2.70
CA ARG A 7 2.75 15.05 2.92
C ARG A 7 2.96 15.83 1.61
N GLY A 8 3.73 15.29 0.67
CA GLY A 8 3.94 15.87 -0.66
C GLY A 8 2.64 15.97 -1.45
N ARG A 9 1.83 14.90 -1.46
CA ARG A 9 0.53 14.89 -2.12
C ARG A 9 -0.45 15.88 -1.50
N LEU A 10 -0.50 15.97 -0.17
CA LEU A 10 -1.32 16.96 0.53
C LEU A 10 -0.88 18.40 0.21
N ARG A 11 0.43 18.63 0.05
CA ARG A 11 0.95 19.95 -0.36
C ARG A 11 0.53 20.30 -1.79
N VAL A 12 0.56 19.36 -2.72
CA VAL A 12 0.06 19.56 -4.09
C VAL A 12 -1.42 19.91 -4.08
N VAL A 13 -2.24 19.18 -3.31
CA VAL A 13 -3.67 19.49 -3.18
C VAL A 13 -3.90 20.88 -2.55
N HIS A 14 -3.09 21.26 -1.55
CA HIS A 14 -3.19 22.60 -0.96
C HIS A 14 -2.78 23.71 -1.94
N GLN A 15 -1.75 23.49 -2.76
CA GLN A 15 -1.23 24.52 -3.66
C GLN A 15 -2.03 24.66 -4.96
N TYR A 16 -2.54 23.54 -5.50
CA TYR A 16 -3.13 23.48 -6.83
C TYR A 16 -4.60 23.07 -6.83
N GLY A 17 -5.18 22.81 -5.66
CA GLY A 17 -6.55 22.32 -5.52
C GLY A 17 -6.69 20.84 -5.87
N VAL A 18 -7.94 20.44 -6.10
CA VAL A 18 -8.33 19.05 -6.43
C VAL A 18 -8.93 19.00 -7.82
N SER A 19 -9.03 17.79 -8.38
CA SER A 19 -9.70 17.56 -9.66
C SER A 19 -11.14 18.12 -9.69
N PRO A 20 -11.64 18.57 -10.85
CA PRO A 20 -12.99 19.11 -10.99
C PRO A 20 -14.05 18.12 -10.50
N GLY A 21 -15.06 18.63 -9.78
CA GLY A 21 -16.15 17.80 -9.22
C GLY A 21 -15.87 17.22 -7.83
N ILE A 22 -14.68 17.47 -7.26
CA ILE A 22 -14.33 17.05 -5.89
C ILE A 22 -14.25 18.27 -4.98
N SER A 23 -14.83 18.19 -3.79
CA SER A 23 -14.64 19.23 -2.76
C SER A 23 -13.20 19.20 -2.25
N PRO A 24 -12.47 20.33 -2.15
CA PRO A 24 -11.09 20.37 -1.66
C PRO A 24 -10.94 19.75 -0.27
N VAL A 25 -11.92 19.95 0.61
CA VAL A 25 -11.95 19.38 1.97
C VAL A 25 -12.06 17.85 1.90
N VAL A 26 -12.95 17.35 1.04
CA VAL A 26 -13.19 15.91 0.86
C VAL A 26 -11.98 15.24 0.21
N GLY A 27 -11.42 15.82 -0.85
CA GLY A 27 -10.22 15.29 -1.51
C GLY A 27 -9.02 15.26 -0.56
N THR A 28 -8.76 16.33 0.19
CA THR A 28 -7.68 16.37 1.19
C THR A 28 -7.90 15.33 2.29
N GLY A 29 -9.13 15.20 2.78
CA GLY A 29 -9.50 14.22 3.80
C GLY A 29 -9.27 12.78 3.33
N ILE A 30 -9.73 12.43 2.13
CA ILE A 30 -9.53 11.10 1.56
C ILE A 30 -8.04 10.80 1.39
N LEU A 31 -7.28 11.75 0.84
CA LEU A 31 -5.84 11.59 0.63
C LEU A 31 -5.08 11.37 1.95
N ALA A 32 -5.44 12.12 2.99
CA ALA A 32 -4.86 12.01 4.32
C ALA A 32 -5.20 10.67 4.99
N VAL A 33 -6.48 10.27 4.96
CA VAL A 33 -6.93 9.01 5.55
C VAL A 33 -6.27 7.84 4.85
N VAL A 34 -6.36 7.76 3.52
CA VAL A 34 -5.79 6.65 2.76
C VAL A 34 -4.27 6.59 2.91
N GLY A 35 -3.58 7.73 2.85
CA GLY A 35 -2.14 7.80 3.04
C GLY A 35 -1.68 7.39 4.44
N CYS A 36 -2.40 7.82 5.49
CA CYS A 36 -2.10 7.44 6.87
C CYS A 36 -2.41 5.97 7.16
N THR A 37 -3.56 5.46 6.68
CA THR A 37 -3.91 4.04 6.81
C THR A 37 -2.90 3.15 6.10
N PHE A 38 -2.46 3.54 4.90
CA PHE A 38 -1.42 2.81 4.19
C PHE A 38 -0.09 2.79 4.95
N LEU A 39 0.30 3.93 5.54
CA LEU A 39 1.51 4.03 6.34
C LEU A 39 1.45 3.14 7.58
N LEU A 40 0.32 3.17 8.31
CA LEU A 40 0.08 2.30 9.46
C LEU A 40 0.11 0.82 9.06
N ALA A 41 -0.47 0.46 7.92
CA ALA A 41 -0.41 -0.91 7.40
C ALA A 41 1.02 -1.33 7.07
N CYS A 42 1.83 -0.45 6.46
CA CYS A 42 3.25 -0.72 6.18
C CYS A 42 4.06 -0.95 7.45
N VAL A 43 3.85 -0.12 8.48
CA VAL A 43 4.50 -0.29 9.79
C VAL A 43 4.04 -1.59 10.44
N GLY A 44 2.73 -1.86 10.44
CA GLY A 44 2.17 -3.09 10.99
C GLY A 44 2.68 -4.35 10.30
N ALA A 45 2.82 -4.33 8.97
CA ALA A 45 3.41 -5.45 8.22
C ALA A 45 4.90 -5.64 8.52
N PHE A 46 5.66 -4.56 8.71
CA PHE A 46 7.05 -4.66 9.15
C PHE A 46 7.16 -5.35 10.52
N PHE A 47 6.32 -4.98 11.49
CA PHE A 47 6.24 -5.66 12.78
C PHE A 47 5.81 -7.13 12.66
N LEU A 48 4.81 -7.42 11.82
CA LEU A 48 4.35 -8.80 11.57
C LEU A 48 5.38 -9.66 10.83
N LEU A 49 6.33 -9.07 10.11
CA LEU A 49 7.46 -9.78 9.51
C LEU A 49 8.55 -10.10 10.53
N GLY A 50 8.71 -9.28 11.58
CA GLY A 50 9.68 -9.50 12.65
C GLY A 50 9.18 -10.43 13.77
N VAL A 51 7.86 -10.55 13.94
CA VAL A 51 7.24 -11.42 14.93
C VAL A 51 6.66 -12.66 14.24
N PRO A 52 6.93 -13.90 14.71
CA PRO A 52 6.40 -15.13 14.12
C PRO A 52 4.89 -15.29 14.41
N SER A 53 4.08 -14.40 13.86
CA SER A 53 2.62 -14.39 14.00
C SER A 53 2.00 -15.23 12.89
N LYS A 54 1.86 -16.53 13.15
CA LYS A 54 1.18 -17.49 12.25
C LYS A 54 -0.31 -17.16 12.00
N ARG A 55 -0.95 -16.33 12.85
CA ARG A 55 -2.41 -16.12 12.83
C ARG A 55 -2.87 -14.93 11.97
N HIS A 56 -1.97 -14.00 11.66
CA HIS A 56 -2.30 -12.72 11.03
C HIS A 56 -1.55 -12.46 9.72
N TRP A 57 -0.90 -13.47 9.14
CA TRP A 57 -0.15 -13.31 7.89
C TRP A 57 -1.02 -12.79 6.74
N TRP A 58 -2.32 -13.13 6.72
CA TRP A 58 -3.29 -12.65 5.73
C TRP A 58 -3.47 -11.13 5.75
N ILE A 59 -3.18 -10.46 6.86
CA ILE A 59 -3.19 -8.99 6.96
C ILE A 59 -2.11 -8.39 6.04
N THR A 60 -1.01 -9.10 5.75
CA THR A 60 -0.01 -8.64 4.78
C THR A 60 -0.53 -8.66 3.33
N LEU A 61 -1.58 -9.42 3.02
CA LEU A 61 -2.26 -9.36 1.72
C LEU A 61 -3.15 -8.12 1.58
N ALA A 62 -3.51 -7.45 2.68
CA ALA A 62 -4.24 -6.19 2.62
C ALA A 62 -3.35 -5.04 2.11
N LEU A 63 -2.02 -5.13 2.25
CA LEU A 63 -1.10 -4.11 1.76
C LEU A 63 -1.20 -3.84 0.26
N PRO A 64 -1.07 -4.84 -0.64
CA PRO A 64 -1.17 -4.58 -2.08
C PRO A 64 -2.52 -3.97 -2.46
N LEU A 65 -3.61 -4.38 -1.79
CA LEU A 65 -4.94 -3.76 -1.95
C LEU A 65 -4.93 -2.28 -1.53
N LEU A 66 -4.41 -1.98 -0.34
CA LEU A 66 -4.26 -0.60 0.14
C LEU A 66 -3.33 0.24 -0.76
N THR A 67 -2.31 -0.37 -1.36
CA THR A 67 -1.45 0.29 -2.35
C THR A 67 -2.26 0.73 -3.56
N VAL A 68 -3.07 -0.16 -4.12
CA VAL A 68 -3.93 0.16 -5.28
C VAL A 68 -4.90 1.28 -4.92
N VAL A 69 -5.56 1.20 -3.76
CA VAL A 69 -6.47 2.25 -3.29
C VAL A 69 -5.73 3.58 -3.12
N ASN A 70 -4.51 3.57 -2.57
CA ASN A 70 -3.68 4.77 -2.40
C ASN A 70 -3.17 5.36 -3.72
N ILE A 71 -3.00 4.55 -4.76
CA ILE A 71 -2.66 5.01 -6.11
C ILE A 71 -3.89 5.62 -6.77
N VAL A 72 -5.02 4.92 -6.77
CA VAL A 72 -6.28 5.36 -7.40
C VAL A 72 -6.77 6.66 -6.76
N ALA A 73 -6.76 6.75 -5.43
CA ALA A 73 -7.14 7.97 -4.72
C ALA A 73 -6.27 9.17 -5.13
N ALA A 74 -4.96 8.96 -5.30
CA ALA A 74 -4.07 10.03 -5.75
C ALA A 74 -4.36 10.49 -7.18
N ILE A 75 -4.58 9.55 -8.11
CA ILE A 75 -4.89 9.86 -9.51
C ILE A 75 -6.22 10.60 -9.64
N VAL A 76 -7.23 10.20 -8.86
CA VAL A 76 -8.57 10.80 -8.92
C VAL A 76 -8.57 12.21 -8.31
N ILE A 77 -7.88 12.41 -7.19
CA ILE A 77 -7.94 13.66 -6.42
C ILE A 77 -6.99 14.73 -6.96
N ILE A 78 -5.81 14.34 -7.45
CA ILE A 78 -4.79 15.29 -7.92
C ILE A 78 -5.05 15.62 -9.39
N PRO A 79 -5.15 16.91 -9.77
CA PRO A 79 -5.35 17.30 -11.15
C PRO A 79 -4.23 16.78 -12.06
N ALA A 80 -4.58 16.17 -13.19
CA ALA A 80 -3.64 15.57 -14.15
C ALA A 80 -2.54 16.54 -14.60
N ASP A 81 -2.91 17.81 -14.77
CA ASP A 81 -2.01 18.90 -15.22
C ASP A 81 -0.92 19.24 -14.19
N ASN A 82 -1.14 18.86 -12.93
CA ASN A 82 -0.24 19.13 -11.80
C ASN A 82 0.45 17.86 -11.27
N VAL A 83 0.34 16.74 -11.99
CA VAL A 83 1.06 15.51 -11.66
C VAL A 83 2.52 15.65 -12.09
N GLY A 84 3.32 16.32 -11.26
CA GLY A 84 4.75 16.48 -11.49
C GLY A 84 5.52 15.14 -11.43
N VAL A 85 6.69 15.08 -12.08
CA VAL A 85 7.57 13.90 -12.15
C VAL A 85 7.84 13.29 -10.78
N GLY A 86 8.03 14.12 -9.75
CA GLY A 86 8.24 13.63 -8.38
C GLY A 86 7.06 12.84 -7.84
N LEU A 87 5.83 13.25 -8.14
CA LEU A 87 4.60 12.60 -7.69
C LEU A 87 4.33 11.30 -8.47
N VAL A 88 4.64 11.28 -9.77
CA VAL A 88 4.63 10.05 -10.59
C VAL A 88 5.66 9.06 -10.06
N LEU A 89 6.90 9.49 -9.85
CA LEU A 89 7.97 8.62 -9.34
C LEU A 89 7.58 8.05 -7.97
N ASP A 90 6.97 8.85 -7.09
CA ASP A 90 6.57 8.40 -5.76
C ASP A 90 5.34 7.46 -5.77
N VAL A 91 4.33 7.75 -6.58
CA VAL A 91 3.09 6.95 -6.69
C VAL A 91 3.35 5.62 -7.38
N TYR A 92 4.19 5.60 -8.41
CA TYR A 92 4.41 4.40 -9.21
C TYR A 92 5.66 3.64 -8.80
N LEU A 93 6.77 4.31 -8.46
CA LEU A 93 8.00 3.57 -8.15
C LEU A 93 7.92 2.99 -6.73
N PHE A 94 7.75 3.82 -5.70
CA PHE A 94 7.86 3.34 -4.31
C PHE A 94 6.70 2.44 -3.88
N ASN A 95 5.47 2.81 -4.20
CA ASN A 95 4.29 2.03 -3.82
C ASN A 95 4.22 0.68 -4.56
N VAL A 96 4.57 0.65 -5.85
CA VAL A 96 4.60 -0.59 -6.62
C VAL A 96 5.79 -1.45 -6.21
N LEU A 97 7.01 -0.90 -6.07
CA LEU A 97 8.16 -1.67 -5.60
C LEU A 97 7.91 -2.28 -4.22
N LEU A 98 7.32 -1.53 -3.29
CA LEU A 98 7.04 -2.04 -1.95
C LEU A 98 6.07 -3.22 -2.01
N SER A 99 5.00 -3.10 -2.80
CA SER A 99 4.01 -4.18 -2.99
C SER A 99 4.63 -5.38 -3.70
N LEU A 100 5.44 -5.15 -4.72
CA LEU A 100 6.13 -6.18 -5.49
C LEU A 100 7.12 -6.93 -4.60
N ALA A 101 7.91 -6.21 -3.79
CA ALA A 101 8.84 -6.80 -2.84
C ALA A 101 8.11 -7.67 -1.81
N LEU A 102 6.95 -7.21 -1.31
CA LEU A 102 6.12 -7.97 -0.38
C LEU A 102 5.57 -9.25 -1.01
N VAL A 103 5.07 -9.18 -2.25
CA VAL A 103 4.60 -10.34 -3.01
C VAL A 103 5.75 -11.32 -3.27
N VAL A 104 6.92 -10.83 -3.71
CA VAL A 104 8.11 -11.67 -3.95
C VAL A 104 8.60 -12.34 -2.66
N LEU A 105 8.59 -11.62 -1.52
CA LEU A 105 8.91 -12.18 -0.22
C LEU A 105 7.91 -13.26 0.18
N LEU A 106 6.60 -13.02 0.02
CA LEU A 106 5.55 -14.02 0.29
C LEU A 106 5.60 -15.23 -0.66
N LEU A 107 6.20 -15.10 -1.85
CA LEU A 107 6.43 -16.23 -2.76
C LEU A 107 7.61 -17.11 -2.32
N LYS A 108 8.57 -16.57 -1.56
CA LYS A 108 9.73 -17.34 -1.08
C LYS A 108 9.29 -18.39 -0.05
N ARG A 109 9.67 -19.65 -0.31
CA ARG A 109 9.45 -20.81 0.59
C ARG A 109 9.82 -20.56 2.07
N PRO A 110 10.96 -19.96 2.44
CA PRO A 110 11.29 -19.73 3.85
C PRO A 110 10.32 -18.76 4.54
N VAL A 111 9.84 -17.74 3.84
CA VAL A 111 8.87 -16.77 4.38
C VAL A 111 7.50 -17.42 4.53
N ARG A 112 7.08 -18.23 3.57
CA ARG A 112 5.86 -19.03 3.68
C ARG A 112 5.90 -20.01 4.85
N ALA A 113 7.04 -20.66 5.06
CA ALA A 113 7.24 -21.57 6.19
C ALA A 113 7.21 -20.81 7.54
N TYR A 114 7.81 -19.62 7.60
CA TYR A 114 7.75 -18.72 8.75
C TYR A 114 6.31 -18.33 9.11
N PHE A 115 5.46 -18.08 8.11
CA PHE A 115 4.03 -17.79 8.30
C PHE A 115 3.14 -19.04 8.43
N GLY A 116 3.69 -20.25 8.37
CA GLY A 116 2.91 -21.49 8.47
C GLY A 116 2.06 -21.83 7.24
N ILE A 117 2.35 -21.22 6.07
CA ILE A 117 1.69 -21.48 4.79
C ILE A 117 2.34 -22.71 4.12
N SER A 118 2.06 -23.89 4.66
CA SER A 118 2.35 -25.16 4.00
C SER A 118 1.36 -25.39 2.85
N ARG A 119 1.84 -25.88 1.71
CA ARG A 119 0.92 -26.44 0.70
C ARG A 119 0.18 -27.60 1.36
N PRO A 120 -1.13 -27.77 1.16
CA PRO A 120 -1.80 -29.00 1.56
C PRO A 120 -1.03 -30.16 0.91
N THR A 121 -0.55 -31.08 1.74
CA THR A 121 0.10 -32.29 1.28
C THR A 121 -0.90 -33.04 0.41
N THR A 122 -0.55 -33.22 -0.86
CA THR A 122 -1.33 -33.97 -1.86
C THR A 122 -1.58 -35.43 -1.48
N GLY A 123 -1.13 -35.89 -0.31
CA GLY A 123 -1.33 -37.24 0.23
C GLY A 123 -2.55 -37.43 1.12
N ALA A 124 -3.34 -36.40 1.44
CA ALA A 124 -4.54 -36.55 2.30
C ALA A 124 -5.81 -37.03 1.56
N LYS A 125 -5.70 -37.44 0.29
CA LYS A 125 -6.75 -38.19 -0.44
C LYS A 125 -6.27 -39.61 -0.72
N ALA A 126 -6.01 -40.36 0.33
CA ALA A 126 -5.87 -41.82 0.30
C ALA A 126 -6.05 -42.37 1.71
N ALA A 127 -7.27 -42.30 2.24
CA ALA A 127 -7.79 -43.15 3.31
C ALA A 127 -9.31 -43.07 3.29
#